data_AF-A0AAU9M8T4-F1
#
_entry.id   AF-A0AAU9M8T4-F1
#
_cell.length_a   1.000
_cell.length_b   1.000
_cell.length_c   1.000
_cell.angle_alpha   90.00
_cell.angle_beta   90.00
_cell.angle_gamma   90.00
#
_symmetry.space_group_name_H-M   'P 1'
#
loop_
_entity.id
_entity.type
_entity.pdbx_description
1 polymer ?
#
loop_
_entity_poly.entity_id
_entity_poly.type
_entity_poly.pdbx_seq_one_letter_code
_entity_poly.pdbx_strand_id
1 'polypeptide(L)'
;MVNMVKSMSMSYLGMMVLLWWLAVVVVAEDVKYKDPKQPVAARVKDLLEKMTMEEKIGQMVQIERISATPDIMKQYFIGSMLSGGGSVPNPQATVVDWINMVNGFQNGSLSTRLGIPMIYGIDAVHGHNNVINATIFPHNVGLGATRDTDLVKRIGAATAAEVRATGIPYAFAPCIAVCRDPRWGRCYESYSEDTKVVQSMTDIILGLQGEIPKGSRLGVPYVAGKDKVAACAKHFVADGGTLMELMKITQWPTNMSC
;
A
#
# COMPACT_ATOMS: atom_id res chain seq x y z
N MET A 1 35.60 -49.92 -18.87
CA MET A 1 34.70 -49.16 -17.99
C MET A 1 33.40 -49.91 -17.60
N VAL A 2 33.26 -51.22 -17.85
CA VAL A 2 31.99 -51.96 -17.60
C VAL A 2 32.03 -52.85 -16.34
N ASN A 3 33.19 -53.03 -15.69
CA ASN A 3 33.34 -53.99 -14.58
C ASN A 3 33.47 -53.35 -13.18
N MET A 4 33.34 -52.03 -13.04
CA MET A 4 33.55 -51.33 -11.75
C MET A 4 32.25 -51.05 -10.97
N VAL A 5 31.18 -51.79 -11.23
CA VAL A 5 29.86 -51.58 -10.57
C VAL A 5 29.38 -52.82 -9.80
N LYS A 6 30.09 -53.97 -9.87
CA LYS A 6 29.61 -55.25 -9.30
C LYS A 6 29.98 -55.51 -7.83
N SER A 7 30.49 -54.54 -7.06
CA SER A 7 30.71 -54.76 -5.61
C SER A 7 30.55 -53.49 -4.74
N MET A 8 29.49 -52.71 -4.94
CA MET A 8 29.04 -51.83 -3.84
C MET A 8 28.32 -52.70 -2.82
N SER A 9 28.89 -52.87 -1.62
CA SER A 9 28.21 -53.58 -0.54
C SER A 9 26.91 -52.86 -0.17
N MET A 10 25.91 -53.60 0.30
CA MET A 10 24.62 -53.05 0.75
C MET A 10 24.77 -51.90 1.76
N SER A 11 25.87 -51.91 2.53
CA SER A 11 26.26 -50.87 3.47
C SER A 11 26.65 -49.53 2.82
N TYR A 12 27.30 -49.53 1.64
CA TYR A 12 27.60 -48.30 0.91
C TYR A 12 26.35 -47.67 0.30
N LEU A 13 25.41 -48.49 -0.19
CA LEU A 13 24.13 -48.01 -0.71
C LEU A 13 23.28 -47.41 0.42
N GLY A 14 23.24 -48.06 1.60
CA GLY A 14 22.56 -47.52 2.78
C GLY A 14 23.17 -46.20 3.27
N MET A 15 24.50 -46.08 3.27
CA MET A 15 25.18 -44.84 3.67
C MET A 15 24.96 -43.70 2.67
N MET A 16 24.92 -44.00 1.36
CA MET A 16 24.56 -43.00 0.34
C MET A 16 23.11 -42.55 0.47
N VAL A 17 22.16 -43.46 0.71
CA VAL A 17 20.74 -43.09 0.94
C VAL A 17 20.61 -42.25 2.21
N LEU A 18 21.33 -42.59 3.30
CA LEU A 18 21.30 -41.81 4.54
C LEU A 18 21.93 -40.42 4.38
N LEU A 19 23.03 -40.31 3.63
CA LEU A 19 23.68 -39.03 3.29
C LEU A 19 22.79 -38.20 2.35
N TRP A 20 22.07 -38.84 1.43
CA TRP A 20 21.08 -38.16 0.58
C TRP A 20 19.87 -37.69 1.40
N TRP A 21 19.41 -38.50 2.37
CA TRP A 21 18.33 -38.13 3.28
C TRP A 21 18.75 -36.98 4.21
N LEU A 22 19.96 -37.03 4.79
CA LEU A 22 20.53 -35.94 5.57
C LEU A 22 20.71 -34.67 4.73
N ALA A 23 21.16 -34.78 3.48
CA ALA A 23 21.24 -33.64 2.57
C ALA A 23 19.86 -33.06 2.23
N VAL A 24 18.83 -33.90 2.01
CA VAL A 24 17.45 -33.46 1.76
C VAL A 24 16.85 -32.78 3.00
N VAL A 25 17.13 -33.28 4.20
CA VAL A 25 16.67 -32.66 5.47
C VAL A 25 17.36 -31.31 5.72
N VAL A 26 18.60 -31.13 5.28
CA VAL A 26 19.35 -29.85 5.41
C VAL A 26 18.88 -28.79 4.40
N VAL A 27 18.19 -29.15 3.32
CA VAL A 27 17.81 -28.23 2.22
C VAL A 27 16.38 -27.65 2.37
N ALA A 28 15.62 -28.03 3.40
CA ALA A 28 14.44 -27.27 3.79
C ALA A 28 14.87 -26.00 4.55
N GLU A 29 15.37 -25.00 3.82
CA GLU A 29 15.63 -23.69 4.39
C GLU A 29 14.31 -23.14 4.96
N ASP A 30 14.22 -22.99 6.27
CA ASP A 30 13.04 -22.50 6.98
C ASP A 30 12.84 -21.01 6.67
N VAL A 31 12.19 -20.71 5.54
CA VAL A 31 11.92 -19.35 5.08
C VAL A 31 10.74 -18.75 5.86
N LYS A 32 11.03 -18.29 7.08
CA LYS A 32 10.03 -17.77 8.03
C LYS A 32 9.19 -16.65 7.44
N TYR A 33 9.73 -15.77 6.60
CA TYR A 33 8.94 -14.68 6.01
C TYR A 33 7.79 -15.17 5.12
N LYS A 34 7.86 -16.40 4.58
CA LYS A 34 6.80 -17.02 3.78
C LYS A 34 5.78 -17.80 4.61
N ASP A 35 6.07 -18.13 5.88
CA ASP A 35 5.13 -18.83 6.75
C ASP A 35 4.11 -17.84 7.36
N PRO A 36 2.83 -17.90 6.97
CA PRO A 36 1.81 -16.99 7.49
C PRO A 36 1.47 -17.22 8.97
N LYS A 37 1.91 -18.33 9.57
CA LYS A 37 1.71 -18.62 11.00
C LYS A 37 2.73 -17.91 11.89
N GLN A 38 3.82 -17.40 11.33
CA GLN A 38 4.84 -16.66 12.08
C GLN A 38 4.35 -15.25 12.44
N PRO A 39 4.73 -14.70 13.61
CA PRO A 39 4.46 -13.32 13.96
C PRO A 39 5.02 -12.36 12.91
N VAL A 40 4.30 -11.27 12.60
CA VAL A 40 4.71 -10.27 11.61
C VAL A 40 6.14 -9.78 11.85
N ALA A 41 6.51 -9.47 13.11
CA ALA A 41 7.85 -9.01 13.45
C ALA A 41 8.95 -10.05 13.11
N ALA A 42 8.68 -11.34 13.28
CA ALA A 42 9.60 -12.41 12.92
C ALA A 42 9.75 -12.52 11.40
N ARG A 43 8.64 -12.42 10.66
CA ARG A 43 8.64 -12.41 9.19
C ARG A 43 9.40 -11.21 8.62
N VAL A 44 9.19 -10.03 9.19
CA VAL A 44 9.89 -8.79 8.80
C VAL A 44 11.39 -8.92 9.05
N LYS A 45 11.80 -9.38 10.24
CA LYS A 45 13.22 -9.59 10.56
C LYS A 45 13.88 -10.57 9.59
N ASP A 46 13.27 -11.73 9.38
CA ASP A 46 13.77 -12.77 8.47
C ASP A 46 13.91 -12.28 7.02
N LEU A 47 12.93 -11.49 6.54
CA LEU A 47 12.97 -10.90 5.21
C LEU A 47 14.08 -9.85 5.08
N LEU A 48 14.17 -8.91 6.03
CA LEU A 48 15.15 -7.82 5.98
C LEU A 48 16.61 -8.32 6.02
N GLU A 49 16.87 -9.42 6.72
CA GLU A 49 18.19 -10.08 6.75
C GLU A 49 18.55 -10.71 5.39
N LYS A 50 17.54 -11.09 4.59
CA LYS A 50 17.73 -11.70 3.27
C LYS A 50 17.80 -10.67 2.14
N MET A 51 17.43 -9.43 2.38
CA MET A 51 17.39 -8.38 1.35
C MET A 51 18.76 -7.77 1.05
N THR A 52 19.06 -7.58 -0.23
CA THR A 52 20.17 -6.73 -0.68
C THR A 52 19.88 -5.25 -0.43
N MET A 53 20.87 -4.38 -0.65
CA MET A 53 20.65 -2.95 -0.52
C MET A 53 19.66 -2.44 -1.58
N GLU A 54 19.75 -2.94 -2.80
CA GLU A 54 18.87 -2.59 -3.93
C GLU A 54 17.43 -3.00 -3.64
N GLU A 55 17.20 -4.18 -3.07
CA GLU A 55 15.87 -4.63 -2.67
C GLU A 55 15.30 -3.74 -1.54
N LYS A 56 16.13 -3.28 -0.59
CA LYS A 56 15.71 -2.36 0.49
C LYS A 56 15.33 -0.99 -0.06
N ILE A 57 16.15 -0.45 -0.96
CA ILE A 57 15.86 0.81 -1.64
C ILE A 57 14.59 0.69 -2.48
N GLY A 58 14.44 -0.40 -3.24
CA GLY A 58 13.23 -0.65 -4.04
C GLY A 58 11.95 -0.65 -3.21
N GLN A 59 11.99 -1.23 -2.00
CA GLN A 59 10.85 -1.19 -1.07
C GLN A 59 10.48 0.23 -0.58
N MET A 60 11.41 1.18 -0.61
CA MET A 60 11.18 2.57 -0.22
C MET A 60 10.70 3.44 -1.40
N VAL A 61 10.64 2.89 -2.61
CA VAL A 61 10.22 3.61 -3.82
C VAL A 61 8.75 3.33 -4.12
N GLN A 62 8.00 4.42 -4.27
CA GLN A 62 6.67 4.41 -4.87
C GLN A 62 6.73 5.13 -6.23
N ILE A 63 6.29 4.48 -7.30
CA ILE A 63 6.24 5.09 -8.64
C ILE A 63 4.81 5.22 -9.15
N GLU A 64 4.60 6.19 -10.04
CA GLU A 64 3.34 6.36 -10.76
C GLU A 64 3.19 5.28 -11.84
N ARG A 65 1.98 4.77 -12.05
CA ARG A 65 1.69 3.71 -13.03
C ARG A 65 2.08 4.01 -14.47
N ILE A 66 2.22 5.28 -14.88
CA ILE A 66 2.70 5.71 -16.20
C ILE A 66 4.16 5.37 -16.42
N SER A 67 4.91 5.26 -15.34
CA SER A 67 6.34 4.93 -15.37
C SER A 67 6.61 3.46 -15.06
N ALA A 68 5.57 2.63 -14.93
CA ALA A 68 5.72 1.23 -14.54
C ALA A 68 5.43 0.26 -15.68
N THR A 69 6.20 -0.82 -15.70
CA THR A 69 5.95 -2.06 -16.44
C THR A 69 6.29 -3.24 -15.51
N PRO A 70 5.80 -4.47 -15.78
CA PRO A 70 6.19 -5.63 -14.99
C PRO A 70 7.71 -5.83 -14.90
N ASP A 71 8.44 -5.49 -15.97
CA ASP A 71 9.90 -5.56 -16.00
C ASP A 71 10.55 -4.50 -15.09
N ILE A 72 10.03 -3.27 -15.07
CA ILE A 72 10.51 -2.22 -14.14
C ILE A 72 10.28 -2.65 -12.69
N MET A 73 9.09 -3.20 -12.39
CA MET A 73 8.78 -3.71 -11.05
C MET A 73 9.79 -4.78 -10.61
N LYS A 74 10.14 -5.69 -11.52
CA LYS A 74 11.09 -6.77 -11.27
C LYS A 74 12.53 -6.27 -11.16
N GLN A 75 12.98 -5.44 -12.11
CA GLN A 75 14.36 -5.00 -12.22
C GLN A 75 14.78 -4.12 -11.04
N TYR A 76 13.88 -3.26 -10.56
CA TYR A 76 14.18 -2.28 -9.50
C TYR A 76 13.54 -2.62 -8.14
N PHE A 77 12.97 -3.82 -8.00
CA PHE A 77 12.40 -4.32 -6.74
C PHE A 77 11.36 -3.37 -6.11
N ILE A 78 10.59 -2.69 -6.95
CA ILE A 78 9.69 -1.59 -6.56
C ILE A 78 8.66 -2.09 -5.52
N GLY A 79 8.61 -1.41 -4.37
CA GLY A 79 7.74 -1.77 -3.25
C GLY A 79 6.34 -1.21 -3.35
N SER A 80 6.15 -0.09 -4.07
CA SER A 80 4.83 0.52 -4.17
C SER A 80 4.55 1.18 -5.51
N MET A 81 3.27 1.22 -5.84
CA MET A 81 2.70 1.88 -7.01
C MET A 81 1.64 2.88 -6.56
N LEU A 82 1.39 3.89 -7.38
CA LEU A 82 0.16 4.68 -7.26
C LEU A 82 -0.48 5.02 -8.60
N SER A 83 -1.78 5.32 -8.54
CA SER A 83 -2.46 6.16 -9.51
C SER A 83 -2.63 7.56 -8.92
N GLY A 84 -2.06 8.56 -9.58
CA GLY A 84 -2.40 9.96 -9.30
C GLY A 84 -3.83 10.30 -9.76
N GLY A 85 -4.32 11.50 -9.43
CA GLY A 85 -5.62 11.98 -9.88
C GLY A 85 -5.77 11.93 -11.41
N GLY A 86 -6.76 11.19 -11.90
CA GLY A 86 -7.01 10.96 -13.34
C GLY A 86 -6.12 9.90 -13.99
N SER A 87 -5.17 9.30 -13.26
CA SER A 87 -4.31 8.24 -13.79
C SER A 87 -5.01 6.89 -13.77
N VAL A 88 -5.75 6.62 -14.85
CA VAL A 88 -6.58 5.43 -15.03
C VAL A 88 -6.01 4.50 -16.12
N PRO A 89 -6.38 3.21 -16.16
CA PRO A 89 -5.89 2.28 -17.18
C PRO A 89 -6.20 2.72 -18.61
N ASN A 90 -7.42 3.22 -18.83
CA ASN A 90 -7.91 3.78 -20.08
C ASN A 90 -9.15 4.68 -19.81
N PRO A 91 -9.58 5.55 -20.75
CA PRO A 91 -10.65 6.52 -20.50
C PRO A 91 -12.04 5.93 -20.18
N GLN A 92 -12.28 4.65 -20.47
CA GLN A 92 -13.52 3.93 -20.18
C GLN A 92 -13.25 2.67 -19.34
N ALA A 93 -12.22 2.72 -18.48
CA ALA A 93 -11.75 1.55 -17.75
C ALA A 93 -12.86 0.93 -16.89
N THR A 94 -13.11 -0.34 -17.15
CA THR A 94 -13.95 -1.20 -16.31
C THR A 94 -13.19 -1.61 -15.05
N VAL A 95 -13.91 -2.15 -14.06
CA VAL A 95 -13.30 -2.77 -12.87
C VAL A 95 -12.30 -3.87 -13.26
N VAL A 96 -12.58 -4.64 -14.32
CA VAL A 96 -11.70 -5.71 -14.82
C VAL A 96 -10.40 -5.13 -15.38
N ASP A 97 -10.45 -3.99 -16.06
CA ASP A 97 -9.24 -3.32 -16.57
C ASP A 97 -8.30 -2.89 -15.43
N TRP A 98 -8.87 -2.37 -14.34
CA TRP A 98 -8.10 -2.06 -13.14
C TRP A 98 -7.47 -3.31 -12.52
N ILE A 99 -8.24 -4.39 -12.34
CA ILE A 99 -7.73 -5.65 -11.78
C ILE A 99 -6.58 -6.19 -12.64
N ASN A 100 -6.75 -6.19 -13.97
CA ASN A 100 -5.72 -6.68 -14.90
C ASN A 100 -4.45 -5.83 -14.81
N MET A 101 -4.59 -4.51 -14.75
CA MET A 101 -3.45 -3.60 -14.57
C MET A 101 -2.71 -3.86 -13.25
N VAL A 102 -3.42 -3.91 -12.13
CA VAL A 102 -2.85 -4.15 -10.79
C VAL A 102 -2.15 -5.51 -10.75
N ASN A 103 -2.78 -6.57 -11.27
CA ASN A 103 -2.21 -7.91 -11.33
C ASN A 103 -0.96 -7.98 -12.23
N GLY A 104 -0.94 -7.24 -13.35
CA GLY A 104 0.22 -7.15 -14.23
C GLY A 104 1.46 -6.63 -13.48
N PHE A 105 1.32 -5.53 -12.74
CA PHE A 105 2.41 -4.99 -11.91
C PHE A 105 2.76 -5.93 -10.75
N GLN A 106 1.76 -6.50 -10.08
CA GLN A 106 1.94 -7.45 -8.99
C GLN A 106 2.77 -8.67 -9.44
N ASN A 107 2.50 -9.22 -10.63
CA ASN A 107 3.24 -10.33 -11.20
C ASN A 107 4.71 -9.98 -11.44
N GLY A 108 5.00 -8.75 -11.84
CA GLY A 108 6.37 -8.23 -11.94
C GLY A 108 7.10 -8.32 -10.59
N SER A 109 6.52 -7.73 -9.53
CA SER A 109 7.09 -7.75 -8.18
C SER A 109 7.26 -9.19 -7.63
N LEU A 110 6.26 -10.06 -7.83
CA LEU A 110 6.29 -11.45 -7.37
C LEU A 110 7.31 -12.31 -8.12
N SER A 111 7.74 -11.91 -9.31
CA SER A 111 8.77 -12.62 -10.10
C SER A 111 10.22 -12.30 -9.68
N THR A 112 10.41 -11.42 -8.70
CA THR A 112 11.72 -11.12 -8.11
C THR A 112 12.24 -12.28 -7.25
N ARG A 113 13.53 -12.25 -6.91
CA ARG A 113 14.20 -13.29 -6.10
C ARG A 113 13.48 -13.59 -4.78
N LEU A 114 13.02 -12.55 -4.07
CA LEU A 114 12.30 -12.69 -2.80
C LEU A 114 10.78 -12.70 -2.95
N GLY A 115 10.25 -12.34 -4.12
CA GLY A 115 8.81 -12.33 -4.39
C GLY A 115 8.02 -11.42 -3.44
N ILE A 116 8.57 -10.27 -3.08
CA ILE A 116 7.90 -9.32 -2.18
C ILE A 116 6.74 -8.65 -2.95
N PRO A 117 5.49 -8.73 -2.46
CA PRO A 117 4.36 -8.10 -3.13
C PRO A 117 4.46 -6.56 -3.06
N MET A 118 4.11 -5.86 -4.14
CA MET A 118 3.97 -4.41 -4.08
C MET A 118 2.65 -4.02 -3.38
N ILE A 119 2.59 -2.79 -2.88
CA ILE A 119 1.35 -2.17 -2.41
C ILE A 119 0.94 -1.04 -3.37
N TYR A 120 -0.30 -1.10 -3.88
CA TYR A 120 -0.84 -0.09 -4.81
C TYR A 120 -1.69 0.92 -4.04
N GLY A 121 -1.37 2.22 -4.17
CA GLY A 121 -2.08 3.33 -3.55
C GLY A 121 -2.94 4.13 -4.52
N ILE A 122 -4.03 4.71 -4.02
CA ILE A 122 -4.86 5.65 -4.78
C ILE A 122 -5.54 6.67 -3.87
N ASP A 123 -5.81 7.87 -4.38
CA ASP A 123 -6.67 8.86 -3.71
C ASP A 123 -8.15 8.43 -3.76
N ALA A 124 -8.58 7.60 -2.82
CA ALA A 124 -9.99 7.29 -2.57
C ALA A 124 -10.56 8.16 -1.43
N VAL A 125 -10.62 9.47 -1.66
CA VAL A 125 -10.85 10.50 -0.61
C VAL A 125 -12.32 10.84 -0.34
N HIS A 126 -13.23 10.42 -1.21
CA HIS A 126 -14.68 10.59 -1.05
C HIS A 126 -15.44 9.49 -1.82
N GLY A 127 -15.03 8.24 -1.57
CA GLY A 127 -15.31 7.09 -2.44
C GLY A 127 -14.14 6.80 -3.38
N HIS A 128 -14.28 5.77 -4.22
CA HIS A 128 -13.25 5.36 -5.18
C HIS A 128 -13.25 6.24 -6.44
N ASN A 129 -13.05 7.53 -6.22
CA ASN A 129 -13.40 8.65 -7.10
C ASN A 129 -12.67 8.72 -8.46
N ASN A 130 -11.60 7.95 -8.65
CA ASN A 130 -10.95 7.84 -9.97
C ASN A 130 -11.64 6.81 -10.88
N VAL A 131 -12.54 5.99 -10.36
CA VAL A 131 -13.15 4.86 -11.08
C VAL A 131 -14.55 5.24 -11.55
N ILE A 132 -14.80 4.99 -12.84
CA ILE A 132 -16.09 5.25 -13.47
C ILE A 132 -17.17 4.42 -12.76
N ASN A 133 -18.30 5.05 -12.45
CA ASN A 133 -19.45 4.48 -11.74
C ASN A 133 -19.19 4.07 -10.28
N ALA A 134 -18.04 4.42 -9.68
CA ALA A 134 -17.87 4.30 -8.25
C ALA A 134 -18.81 5.25 -7.50
N THR A 135 -19.20 4.89 -6.27
CA THR A 135 -20.01 5.76 -5.44
C THR A 135 -19.19 6.99 -5.04
N ILE A 136 -19.75 8.18 -5.29
CA ILE A 136 -19.14 9.45 -4.89
C ILE A 136 -19.86 9.98 -3.66
N PHE A 137 -19.16 10.05 -2.53
CA PHE A 137 -19.65 10.59 -1.28
C PHE A 137 -19.43 12.11 -1.21
N PRO A 138 -20.15 12.82 -0.31
CA PRO A 138 -19.82 14.21 0.01
C PRO A 138 -18.36 14.33 0.45
N HIS A 139 -17.70 15.42 0.04
CA HIS A 139 -16.36 15.74 0.55
C HIS A 139 -16.38 16.04 2.05
N ASN A 140 -15.20 15.97 2.66
CA ASN A 140 -14.99 15.99 4.10
C ASN A 140 -15.64 17.18 4.81
N VAL A 141 -15.66 18.38 4.24
CA VAL A 141 -16.35 19.53 4.86
C VAL A 141 -17.85 19.27 5.07
N GLY A 142 -18.50 18.60 4.11
CA GLY A 142 -19.90 18.19 4.22
C GLY A 142 -20.10 17.04 5.21
N LEU A 143 -19.17 16.09 5.25
CA LEU A 143 -19.19 15.01 6.25
C LEU A 143 -18.95 15.55 7.66
N GLY A 144 -18.08 16.54 7.81
CA GLY A 144 -17.88 17.24 9.06
C GLY A 144 -19.19 17.84 9.55
N ALA A 145 -19.94 18.52 8.69
CA ALA A 145 -21.22 19.15 9.01
C ALA A 145 -22.28 18.19 9.58
N THR A 146 -22.19 16.88 9.32
CA THR A 146 -23.14 15.90 9.88
C THR A 146 -22.92 15.64 11.37
N ARG A 147 -21.68 15.82 11.86
CA ARG A 147 -21.25 15.42 13.22
C ARG A 147 -21.57 13.95 13.56
N ASP A 148 -21.68 13.10 12.53
CA ASP A 148 -22.05 11.69 12.65
C ASP A 148 -20.82 10.80 12.36
N THR A 149 -20.19 10.29 13.43
CA THR A 149 -18.97 9.47 13.31
C THR A 149 -19.27 8.05 12.80
N ASP A 150 -20.46 7.52 13.09
CA ASP A 150 -20.90 6.23 12.57
C ASP A 150 -21.12 6.29 11.05
N LEU A 151 -21.70 7.39 10.56
CA LEU A 151 -21.84 7.63 9.12
C LEU A 151 -20.49 7.62 8.41
N VAL A 152 -19.50 8.39 8.88
CA VAL A 152 -18.17 8.42 8.21
C VAL A 152 -17.44 7.08 8.30
N LYS A 153 -17.64 6.32 9.38
CA LYS A 153 -17.14 4.96 9.50
C LYS A 153 -17.77 4.02 8.45
N ARG A 154 -19.09 4.08 8.26
CA ARG A 154 -19.79 3.31 7.22
C ARG A 154 -19.35 3.72 5.81
N ILE A 155 -19.12 5.01 5.58
CA ILE A 155 -18.54 5.52 4.32
C ILE A 155 -17.14 4.94 4.08
N GLY A 156 -16.28 4.92 5.11
CA GLY A 156 -14.96 4.29 5.03
C GLY A 156 -15.04 2.79 4.68
N ALA A 157 -16.00 2.07 5.26
CA ALA A 157 -16.21 0.66 4.96
C ALA A 157 -16.71 0.42 3.52
N ALA A 158 -17.65 1.23 3.02
CA ALA A 158 -18.11 1.17 1.63
C ALA A 158 -16.98 1.51 0.65
N THR A 159 -16.23 2.57 0.96
CA THR A 159 -15.05 2.97 0.16
C THR A 159 -14.02 1.85 0.09
N ALA A 160 -13.68 1.21 1.21
CA ALA A 160 -12.76 0.07 1.21
C ALA A 160 -13.22 -1.08 0.32
N ALA A 161 -14.51 -1.40 0.33
CA ALA A 161 -15.07 -2.44 -0.52
C ALA A 161 -14.93 -2.10 -2.01
N GLU A 162 -15.24 -0.86 -2.41
CA GLU A 162 -15.11 -0.42 -3.80
C GLU A 162 -13.65 -0.33 -4.25
N VAL A 163 -12.74 0.15 -3.39
CA VAL A 163 -11.29 0.18 -3.68
C VAL A 163 -10.74 -1.24 -3.85
N ARG A 164 -11.19 -2.19 -3.02
CA ARG A 164 -10.83 -3.60 -3.17
C ARG A 164 -11.43 -4.26 -4.41
N ALA A 165 -12.59 -3.80 -4.87
CA ALA A 165 -13.18 -4.30 -6.11
C ALA A 165 -12.26 -4.09 -7.33
N THR A 166 -11.39 -3.07 -7.31
CA THR A 166 -10.39 -2.84 -8.37
C THR A 166 -9.01 -3.44 -8.06
N GLY A 167 -8.90 -4.27 -7.02
CA GLY A 167 -7.64 -4.91 -6.60
C GLY A 167 -6.70 -4.02 -5.79
N ILE A 168 -7.06 -2.77 -5.48
CA ILE A 168 -6.17 -1.80 -4.83
C ILE A 168 -6.21 -1.99 -3.30
N PRO A 169 -5.06 -2.13 -2.60
CA PRO A 169 -5.01 -2.36 -1.15
C PRO A 169 -4.85 -1.11 -0.28
N TYR A 170 -4.60 0.08 -0.84
CA TYR A 170 -4.21 1.25 -0.06
C TYR A 170 -4.91 2.52 -0.54
N ALA A 171 -5.61 3.19 0.37
CA ALA A 171 -6.27 4.47 0.13
C ALA A 171 -5.49 5.61 0.80
N PHE A 172 -5.22 6.68 0.05
CA PHE A 172 -4.63 7.91 0.58
C PHE A 172 -5.68 8.78 1.29
N ALA A 173 -6.34 8.21 2.30
CA ALA A 173 -7.39 8.87 3.08
C ALA A 173 -7.36 8.37 4.54
N PRO A 174 -7.76 9.20 5.53
CA PRO A 174 -8.37 10.53 5.40
C PRO A 174 -7.38 11.71 5.37
N CYS A 175 -7.78 12.79 4.70
CA CYS A 175 -7.23 14.12 4.97
C CYS A 175 -7.76 14.59 6.34
N ILE A 176 -6.85 14.75 7.32
CA ILE A 176 -7.14 15.22 8.68
C ILE A 176 -6.59 16.62 8.92
N ALA A 177 -6.50 17.41 7.84
CA ALA A 177 -6.22 18.83 7.93
C ALA A 177 -7.24 19.50 8.85
N VAL A 178 -6.79 20.53 9.57
CA VAL A 178 -7.65 21.50 10.24
C VAL A 178 -7.55 22.78 9.44
N CYS A 179 -8.43 22.97 8.46
CA CYS A 179 -8.43 24.16 7.61
C CYS A 179 -8.69 25.41 8.46
N ARG A 180 -7.70 26.31 8.55
CA ARG A 180 -7.81 27.57 9.33
C ARG A 180 -8.14 28.78 8.46
N ASP A 181 -8.11 28.61 7.15
CA ASP A 181 -8.38 29.65 6.18
C ASP A 181 -9.13 29.08 4.96
N PRO A 182 -10.40 29.44 4.73
CA PRO A 182 -11.19 28.88 3.64
C PRO A 182 -10.70 29.30 2.24
N ARG A 183 -9.74 30.22 2.13
CA ARG A 183 -9.06 30.54 0.85
C ARG A 183 -8.16 29.40 0.37
N TRP A 184 -7.80 28.47 1.26
CA TRP A 184 -7.02 27.30 0.90
C TRP A 184 -7.80 26.40 -0.06
N GLY A 185 -7.23 26.12 -1.24
CA GLY A 185 -7.89 25.35 -2.30
C GLY A 185 -8.27 23.90 -1.94
N ARG A 186 -7.83 23.40 -0.78
CA ARG A 186 -8.18 22.07 -0.26
C ARG A 186 -9.05 22.12 1.00
N CYS A 187 -9.62 23.28 1.33
CA CYS A 187 -10.44 23.41 2.55
C CYS A 187 -11.65 22.46 2.55
N TYR A 188 -12.16 22.06 1.38
CA TYR A 188 -13.21 21.05 1.26
C TYR A 188 -12.78 19.63 1.69
N GLU A 189 -11.47 19.34 1.68
CA GLU A 189 -10.90 18.08 2.18
C GLU A 189 -10.71 18.07 3.71
N SER A 190 -10.87 19.22 4.37
CA SER A 190 -10.88 19.33 5.83
C SER A 190 -12.28 19.08 6.37
N TYR A 191 -12.42 18.26 7.41
CA TYR A 191 -13.72 18.06 8.06
C TYR A 191 -14.23 19.32 8.77
N SER A 192 -13.33 20.12 9.36
CA SER A 192 -13.70 21.34 10.08
C SER A 192 -12.49 22.23 10.35
N GLU A 193 -12.74 23.49 10.69
CA GLU A 193 -11.75 24.34 11.35
C GLU A 193 -11.55 23.99 12.84
N ASP A 194 -12.48 23.23 13.44
CA ASP A 194 -12.41 22.75 14.82
C ASP A 194 -11.72 21.38 14.88
N THR A 195 -10.60 21.32 15.61
CA THR A 195 -9.81 20.12 15.81
C THR A 195 -10.62 18.96 16.43
N LYS A 196 -11.60 19.25 17.30
CA LYS A 196 -12.41 18.20 17.93
C LYS A 196 -13.30 17.48 16.92
N VAL A 197 -13.84 18.22 15.94
CA VAL A 197 -14.64 17.63 14.87
C VAL A 197 -13.73 16.77 14.00
N VAL A 198 -12.57 17.28 13.58
CA VAL A 198 -11.59 16.49 12.80
C VAL A 198 -11.17 15.21 13.52
N GLN A 199 -10.90 15.29 14.82
CA GLN A 199 -10.59 14.13 15.67
C GLN A 199 -11.73 13.09 15.66
N SER A 200 -12.99 13.53 15.84
CA SER A 200 -14.14 12.61 15.82
C SER A 200 -14.35 11.92 14.47
N MET A 201 -13.96 12.57 13.37
CA MET A 201 -14.11 12.01 12.01
C MET A 201 -13.04 10.99 11.65
N THR A 202 -12.05 10.76 12.52
CA THR A 202 -11.03 9.72 12.31
C THR A 202 -11.59 8.29 12.35
N ASP A 203 -12.84 8.10 12.78
CA ASP A 203 -13.57 6.82 12.71
C ASP A 203 -13.67 6.26 11.28
N ILE A 204 -13.51 7.10 10.25
CA ILE A 204 -13.37 6.65 8.86
C ILE A 204 -12.21 5.66 8.68
N ILE A 205 -11.13 5.78 9.47
CA ILE A 205 -9.99 4.86 9.46
C ILE A 205 -10.44 3.45 9.87
N LEU A 206 -11.31 3.33 10.89
CA LEU A 206 -11.88 2.05 11.31
C LEU A 206 -12.78 1.44 10.22
N GLY A 207 -13.48 2.30 9.46
CA GLY A 207 -14.21 1.87 8.27
C GLY A 207 -13.29 1.25 7.21
N LEU A 208 -12.22 1.97 6.87
CA LEU A 208 -11.25 1.60 5.84
C LEU A 208 -10.45 0.35 6.20
N GLN A 209 -9.93 0.29 7.43
CA GLN A 209 -9.00 -0.75 7.91
C GLN A 209 -9.69 -1.91 8.64
N GLY A 210 -10.88 -1.70 9.18
CA GLY A 210 -11.55 -2.62 10.12
C GLY A 210 -11.27 -2.28 11.59
N GLU A 211 -12.02 -2.92 12.49
CA GLU A 211 -11.90 -2.71 13.94
C GLU A 211 -10.55 -3.16 14.47
N ILE A 212 -9.89 -2.29 15.24
CA ILE A 212 -8.65 -2.63 15.91
C ILE A 212 -8.96 -3.56 17.09
N PRO A 213 -8.26 -4.70 17.24
CA PRO A 213 -8.46 -5.59 18.38
C PRO A 213 -8.28 -4.87 19.72
N LYS A 214 -9.12 -5.21 20.69
CA LYS A 214 -9.04 -4.64 22.05
C LYS A 214 -7.68 -4.95 22.67
N GLY A 215 -7.04 -3.93 23.24
CA GLY A 215 -5.71 -4.05 23.87
C GLY A 215 -4.54 -3.97 22.90
N SER A 216 -4.77 -3.70 21.61
CA SER A 216 -3.71 -3.38 20.66
C SER A 216 -2.91 -2.16 21.11
N ARG A 217 -1.59 -2.22 20.89
CA ARG A 217 -0.67 -1.11 21.15
C ARG A 217 -0.96 0.06 20.19
N LEU A 218 -1.04 1.27 20.73
CA LEU A 218 -1.18 2.49 19.93
C LEU A 218 0.06 2.70 19.03
N GLY A 219 -0.17 3.24 17.83
CA GLY A 219 0.87 3.53 16.85
C GLY A 219 1.35 2.32 16.03
N VAL A 220 0.73 1.15 16.19
CA VAL A 220 1.00 -0.04 15.37
C VAL A 220 0.03 -0.08 14.18
N PRO A 221 0.49 -0.33 12.94
CA PRO A 221 -0.39 -0.40 11.78
C PRO A 221 -1.36 -1.59 11.87
N TYR A 222 -2.58 -1.42 11.33
CA TYR A 222 -3.61 -2.46 11.32
C TYR A 222 -4.42 -2.41 10.01
N VAL A 223 -4.69 -3.60 9.46
CA VAL A 223 -5.69 -3.84 8.41
C VAL A 223 -6.27 -5.23 8.67
N ALA A 224 -7.59 -5.34 8.82
CA ALA A 224 -8.25 -6.58 9.27
C ALA A 224 -8.14 -7.74 8.27
N GLY A 225 -7.94 -7.46 6.99
CA GLY A 225 -7.77 -8.50 5.98
C GLY A 225 -7.91 -8.00 4.54
N LYS A 226 -8.10 -8.95 3.63
CA LYS A 226 -8.18 -8.71 2.18
C LYS A 226 -9.36 -7.84 1.73
N ASP A 227 -10.43 -7.77 2.52
CA ASP A 227 -11.63 -6.99 2.22
C ASP A 227 -11.56 -5.55 2.79
N LYS A 228 -10.39 -5.16 3.32
CA LYS A 228 -10.09 -3.85 3.90
C LYS A 228 -8.87 -3.23 3.25
N VAL A 229 -8.73 -1.92 3.33
CA VAL A 229 -7.58 -1.20 2.76
C VAL A 229 -6.73 -0.58 3.86
N ALA A 230 -5.44 -0.40 3.60
CA ALA A 230 -4.64 0.52 4.41
C ALA A 230 -5.20 1.94 4.25
N ALA A 231 -5.22 2.70 5.35
CA ALA A 231 -5.57 4.12 5.37
C ALA A 231 -4.30 4.98 5.51
N CYS A 232 -4.43 6.27 5.26
CA CYS A 232 -3.36 7.26 5.31
C CYS A 232 -3.87 8.55 5.98
N ALA A 233 -3.47 8.78 7.23
CA ALA A 233 -3.69 10.07 7.87
C ALA A 233 -2.76 11.12 7.24
N LYS A 234 -3.32 12.12 6.53
CA LYS A 234 -2.55 13.12 5.78
C LYS A 234 -3.06 14.55 5.98
N HIS A 235 -2.26 15.59 5.73
CA HIS A 235 -0.82 15.56 5.47
C HIS A 235 -0.07 15.99 6.73
N PHE A 236 0.87 15.17 7.19
CA PHE A 236 1.60 15.46 8.42
C PHE A 236 2.63 16.58 8.17
N VAL A 237 2.55 17.74 8.82
CA VAL A 237 1.49 18.24 9.71
C VAL A 237 1.17 19.71 9.38
N ALA A 238 -0.01 20.16 9.79
CA ALA A 238 -0.47 21.54 9.69
C ALA A 238 -0.61 22.08 8.25
N ASP A 239 -0.92 21.19 7.31
CA ASP A 239 -1.27 21.53 5.93
C ASP A 239 -2.41 22.57 5.81
N GLY A 240 -3.39 22.53 6.72
CA GLY A 240 -4.49 23.50 6.77
C GLY A 240 -4.15 24.87 7.41
N GLY A 241 -2.91 25.09 7.85
CA GLY A 241 -2.48 26.29 8.59
C GLY A 241 -1.58 27.26 7.81
N THR A 242 -1.43 27.08 6.50
CA THR A 242 -0.51 27.90 5.69
C THR A 242 -0.91 29.38 5.65
N LEU A 243 0.06 30.28 5.84
CA LEU A 243 -0.16 31.71 5.63
C LEU A 243 -0.37 31.98 4.14
N MET A 244 -1.50 32.60 3.82
CA MET A 244 -1.76 33.17 2.50
C MET A 244 -1.43 34.66 2.55
N GLU A 245 -0.17 35.03 2.86
CA GLU A 245 0.32 36.31 2.34
C GLU A 245 0.16 36.19 0.84
N LEU A 246 -0.64 37.11 0.28
CA LEU A 246 -0.97 37.21 -1.13
C LEU A 246 0.23 36.71 -1.96
N MET A 247 0.00 35.72 -2.82
CA MET A 247 0.74 35.64 -4.07
C MET A 247 0.51 36.98 -4.78
N LYS A 248 1.26 38.01 -4.37
CA LYS A 248 1.72 39.01 -5.28
C LYS A 248 2.57 38.21 -6.26
N ILE A 249 1.93 37.82 -7.36
CA ILE A 249 2.59 37.67 -8.64
C ILE A 249 3.16 39.06 -8.97
N THR A 250 4.20 39.48 -8.26
CA THR A 250 5.02 40.62 -8.60
C THR A 250 6.35 40.05 -9.00
N GLN A 251 6.51 39.93 -10.32
CA GLN A 251 7.76 39.82 -11.05
C GLN A 251 8.60 38.58 -10.76
N TRP A 252 8.41 37.58 -11.62
CA TRP A 252 9.53 36.74 -12.05
C TRP A 252 10.61 37.68 -12.61
N PRO A 253 11.85 37.71 -12.09
CA PRO A 253 12.92 38.46 -12.74
C PRO A 253 13.25 37.75 -14.05
N THR A 254 12.88 38.34 -15.18
CA THR A 254 13.19 37.88 -16.53
C THR A 254 14.66 38.10 -16.91
N ASN A 255 15.60 37.95 -15.98
CA ASN A 255 17.03 38.05 -16.27
C ASN A 255 17.80 37.01 -15.47
N MET A 256 17.99 35.84 -16.08
CA MET A 256 19.21 35.07 -15.93
C MET A 256 19.40 34.24 -17.20
N SER A 257 19.99 34.90 -18.19
CA SER A 257 20.85 34.26 -19.17
C SER A 257 22.14 33.81 -18.49
N CYS A 258 22.42 32.51 -18.55
CA CYS A 258 23.75 31.89 -18.66
C CYS A 258 23.56 30.49 -19.22
#